data_AF-A0A452Y124-F1
#
_entry.id   AF-A0A452Y124-F1
#
_cell.length_a   1.000
_cell.length_b   1.000
_cell.length_c   1.000
_cell.angle_alpha   90.00
_cell.angle_beta   90.00
_cell.angle_gamma   90.00
#
_symmetry.space_group_name_H-M   'P 1'
#
loop_
_entity.id
_entity.type
_entity.pdbx_description
1 polymer ?
#
loop_
_entity_poly.entity_id
_entity_poly.type
_entity_poly.pdbx_seq_one_letter_code
_entity_poly.pdbx_strand_id
1 'polypeptide(L)'
;MGTRCWSSLMPELIDRIGGCLLDTADLDCYMALRAVCHNWRGATADPKNTLHTRFRPHHWVMLDYSSHGEHIRLLVNTVSGRYHGRDMPLLCKYYIISITIDGLLVLMAKIPPHAVCVLNPFTGHMVHFVARMRPNVLAAAVSDSSPPRLVLYCHDTRKLYMGGPNSVSFISWILRKVVSSWNLLEKFWSSSSLGIMWRSSRWMAWVETCWCA
;
A
#
# COMPACT_ATOMS: atom_id res chain seq x y z
N MET A 1 -27.22 2.67 -38.08
CA MET A 1 -26.34 2.01 -37.09
C MET A 1 -25.97 3.04 -36.03
N GLY A 2 -26.60 2.99 -34.85
CA GLY A 2 -26.28 3.92 -33.77
C GLY A 2 -24.94 3.53 -33.13
N THR A 3 -23.95 4.39 -33.21
CA THR A 3 -22.70 4.26 -32.44
C THR A 3 -23.08 4.34 -30.96
N ARG A 4 -22.98 3.23 -30.23
CA ARG A 4 -23.16 3.23 -28.77
C ARG A 4 -22.02 4.04 -28.17
N CYS A 5 -22.34 5.25 -27.72
CA CYS A 5 -21.37 6.13 -27.10
C CYS A 5 -21.14 5.65 -25.67
N TRP A 6 -20.03 4.94 -25.42
CA TRP A 6 -19.70 4.47 -24.06
C TRP A 6 -19.63 5.61 -23.04
N SER A 7 -19.38 6.84 -23.47
CA SER A 7 -19.44 8.05 -22.65
C SER A 7 -20.83 8.39 -22.10
N SER A 8 -21.90 7.81 -22.64
CA SER A 8 -23.29 7.98 -22.19
C SER A 8 -23.82 6.81 -21.37
N LEU A 9 -22.95 5.93 -20.89
CA LEU A 9 -23.33 4.86 -19.96
C LEU A 9 -23.87 5.48 -18.66
N MET A 10 -24.89 4.86 -18.06
CA MET A 10 -25.51 5.34 -16.82
C MET A 10 -24.48 5.38 -15.67
N PRO A 11 -24.39 6.47 -14.90
CA PRO A 11 -23.41 6.60 -13.80
C PRO A 11 -23.46 5.46 -12.79
N GLU A 12 -24.66 4.93 -12.49
CA GLU A 12 -24.86 3.86 -11.52
C GLU A 12 -24.23 2.53 -12.00
N LEU A 13 -24.25 2.29 -13.31
CA LEU A 13 -23.60 1.11 -13.88
C LEU A 13 -22.08 1.26 -13.87
N ILE A 14 -21.56 2.46 -14.13
CA ILE A 14 -20.12 2.75 -14.05
C ILE A 14 -19.65 2.59 -12.60
N ASP A 15 -20.38 3.13 -11.62
CA ASP A 15 -20.06 2.98 -10.20
C ASP A 15 -20.05 1.51 -9.78
N ARG A 16 -21.05 0.73 -10.23
CA ARG A 16 -21.12 -0.71 -9.94
C ARG A 16 -19.95 -1.48 -10.54
N ILE A 17 -19.57 -1.21 -11.79
CA ILE A 17 -18.37 -1.80 -12.42
C ILE A 17 -17.13 -1.42 -11.61
N GLY A 18 -17.01 -0.14 -11.24
CA GLY A 18 -15.92 0.35 -10.40
C GLY A 18 -15.85 -0.37 -9.04
N GLY A 19 -16.98 -0.56 -8.37
CA GLY A 19 -17.10 -1.33 -7.14
C GLY A 19 -16.60 -2.75 -7.29
N CYS A 20 -17.08 -3.47 -8.33
CA CYS A 20 -16.63 -4.84 -8.59
C CYS A 20 -15.12 -4.96 -8.80
N LEU A 21 -14.50 -4.02 -9.53
CA LEU A 21 -13.05 -4.00 -9.73
C LEU A 21 -12.28 -3.80 -8.41
N LEU A 22 -12.80 -2.98 -7.50
CA LEU A 22 -12.18 -2.79 -6.18
C LEU A 22 -12.36 -4.03 -5.29
N ASP A 23 -13.52 -4.68 -5.36
CA ASP A 23 -13.81 -5.90 -4.59
C ASP A 23 -12.92 -7.08 -5.02
N THR A 24 -12.50 -7.13 -6.29
CA THR A 24 -11.57 -8.14 -6.82
C THR A 24 -10.09 -7.74 -6.72
N ALA A 25 -9.77 -6.63 -6.03
CA ALA A 25 -8.42 -6.09 -5.91
C ALA A 25 -7.74 -5.70 -7.25
N ASP A 26 -8.52 -5.42 -8.30
CA ASP A 26 -8.07 -4.99 -9.62
C ASP A 26 -7.94 -3.45 -9.69
N LEU A 27 -7.10 -2.89 -8.80
CA LEU A 27 -6.93 -1.44 -8.68
C LEU A 27 -6.37 -0.78 -9.96
N ASP A 28 -5.51 -1.49 -10.71
CA ASP A 28 -5.01 -1.05 -12.01
C ASP A 28 -6.15 -0.84 -13.01
N CYS A 29 -7.06 -1.81 -13.10
CA CYS A 29 -8.25 -1.74 -13.94
C CYS A 29 -9.21 -0.63 -13.46
N TYR A 30 -9.39 -0.45 -12.15
CA TYR A 30 -10.18 0.65 -11.60
C TYR A 30 -9.61 2.02 -12.01
N MET A 31 -8.30 2.19 -11.94
CA MET A 31 -7.64 3.43 -12.36
C MET A 31 -7.75 3.64 -13.87
N ALA A 32 -7.68 2.57 -14.68
CA ALA A 32 -7.90 2.63 -16.12
C ALA A 32 -9.35 3.03 -16.47
N LEU A 33 -10.35 2.47 -15.75
CA LEU A 33 -11.76 2.85 -15.87
C LEU A 33 -11.94 4.36 -15.64
N ARG A 34 -11.33 4.90 -14.58
CA ARG A 34 -11.35 6.34 -14.26
C ARG A 34 -10.57 7.21 -15.26
N ALA A 35 -9.71 6.61 -16.08
CA ALA A 35 -8.94 7.33 -17.09
C ALA A 35 -9.73 7.54 -18.39
N VAL A 36 -10.80 6.77 -18.64
CA VAL A 36 -11.56 6.78 -19.90
C VAL A 36 -12.09 8.18 -20.26
N CYS A 37 -12.89 8.80 -19.38
CA CYS A 37 -13.42 10.15 -19.59
C CYS A 37 -13.85 10.80 -18.27
N HIS A 38 -14.17 12.10 -18.31
CA HIS A 38 -14.60 12.85 -17.12
C HIS A 38 -15.90 12.31 -16.52
N ASN A 39 -16.87 11.89 -17.35
CA ASN A 39 -18.12 11.30 -16.88
C ASN A 39 -17.87 10.02 -16.07
N TRP A 40 -17.03 9.12 -16.58
CA TRP A 40 -16.71 7.86 -15.91
C TRP A 40 -15.92 8.07 -14.61
N ARG A 41 -15.01 9.05 -14.64
CA ARG A 41 -14.27 9.48 -13.44
C ARG A 41 -15.18 10.09 -12.37
N GLY A 42 -16.17 10.89 -12.77
CA GLY A 42 -17.12 11.52 -11.87
C GLY A 42 -18.14 10.54 -11.28
N ALA A 43 -18.44 9.46 -12.00
CA ALA A 43 -19.38 8.42 -11.58
C ALA A 43 -18.80 7.45 -10.53
N THR A 44 -17.49 7.46 -10.27
CA THR A 44 -16.83 6.50 -9.37
C THR A 44 -16.16 7.20 -8.20
N ALA A 45 -16.02 6.50 -7.07
CA ALA A 45 -15.41 7.04 -5.86
C ALA A 45 -13.97 7.54 -6.07
N ASP A 46 -13.64 8.73 -5.57
CA ASP A 46 -12.32 9.34 -5.81
C ASP A 46 -11.25 8.86 -4.83
N PRO A 47 -10.16 8.20 -5.29
CA PRO A 47 -9.11 7.72 -4.39
C PRO A 47 -8.08 8.79 -4.00
N LYS A 48 -8.17 10.01 -4.54
CA LYS A 48 -7.09 11.03 -4.47
C LYS A 48 -6.68 11.49 -3.08
N ASN A 49 -7.54 11.31 -2.07
CA ASN A 49 -7.34 11.85 -0.73
C ASN A 49 -7.48 10.78 0.37
N THR A 50 -7.22 9.52 0.03
CA THR A 50 -7.44 8.45 0.99
C THR A 50 -6.46 7.28 0.83
N LEU A 51 -6.12 6.70 1.97
CA LEU A 51 -5.47 5.38 2.08
C LEU A 51 -6.49 4.31 2.51
N HIS A 52 -7.78 4.52 2.24
CA HIS A 52 -8.82 3.55 2.57
C HIS A 52 -8.48 2.19 1.96
N THR A 53 -8.65 1.13 2.74
CA THR A 53 -8.44 -0.28 2.36
C THR A 53 -8.94 -0.65 0.98
N ARG A 54 -10.09 -0.13 0.54
CA ARG A 54 -10.68 -0.43 -0.78
C ARG A 54 -9.83 0.04 -1.96
N PHE A 55 -8.98 1.05 -1.77
CA PHE A 55 -8.09 1.58 -2.81
C PHE A 55 -6.64 1.13 -2.62
N ARG A 56 -6.38 0.20 -1.71
CA ARG A 56 -5.03 -0.32 -1.52
C ARG A 56 -4.74 -1.39 -2.56
N PRO A 57 -3.53 -1.42 -3.12
CA PRO A 57 -3.15 -2.40 -4.14
C PRO A 57 -2.87 -3.78 -3.51
N HIS A 58 -3.92 -4.44 -3.03
CA HIS A 58 -3.85 -5.82 -2.54
C HIS A 58 -3.30 -6.73 -3.64
N HIS A 59 -2.46 -7.70 -3.26
CA HIS A 59 -1.79 -8.63 -4.16
C HIS A 59 -0.79 -7.99 -5.13
N TRP A 60 -0.42 -6.72 -4.95
CA TRP A 60 0.65 -6.12 -5.74
C TRP A 60 1.96 -6.08 -4.96
N VAL A 61 3.01 -6.61 -5.59
CA VAL A 61 4.38 -6.50 -5.10
C VAL A 61 5.18 -5.59 -6.02
N MET A 62 6.07 -4.80 -5.45
CA MET A 62 6.99 -3.99 -6.24
C MET A 62 8.28 -4.79 -6.45
N LEU A 63 8.70 -4.92 -7.70
CA LEU A 63 9.97 -5.48 -8.08
C LEU A 63 11.00 -4.36 -8.22
N ASP A 64 12.11 -4.49 -7.51
CA ASP A 64 13.22 -3.54 -7.54
C ASP A 64 14.28 -4.04 -8.51
N TYR A 65 14.13 -3.68 -9.79
CA TYR A 65 15.12 -3.97 -10.82
C TYR A 65 15.87 -2.70 -11.19
N SER A 66 17.19 -2.72 -11.03
CA SER A 66 18.11 -1.63 -11.38
C SER A 66 18.18 -1.30 -12.87
N SER A 67 17.61 -2.15 -13.74
CA SER A 67 17.71 -2.04 -15.20
C SER A 67 16.72 -1.08 -15.85
N HIS A 68 15.64 -0.67 -15.16
CA HIS A 68 14.57 0.15 -15.76
C HIS A 68 14.73 1.67 -15.55
N GLY A 69 15.90 2.12 -15.10
CA GLY A 69 16.17 3.53 -14.77
C GLY A 69 15.80 3.87 -13.33
N GLU A 70 16.44 4.89 -12.75
CA GLU A 70 16.41 5.15 -11.30
C GLU A 70 15.00 5.34 -10.70
N HIS A 71 14.05 5.81 -11.52
CA HIS A 71 12.71 6.22 -11.06
C HIS A 71 11.59 5.27 -11.47
N ILE A 72 11.83 4.31 -12.36
CA ILE A 72 10.79 3.37 -12.78
C ILE A 72 10.72 2.23 -11.77
N ARG A 73 9.50 1.90 -11.34
CA ARG A 73 9.21 0.73 -10.52
C ARG A 73 8.19 -0.16 -11.22
N LEU A 74 8.48 -1.45 -11.24
CA LEU A 74 7.60 -2.45 -11.80
C LEU A 74 6.76 -3.03 -10.66
N LEU A 75 5.45 -2.91 -10.76
CA LEU A 75 4.53 -3.58 -9.85
C LEU A 75 3.98 -4.81 -10.54
N VAL A 76 3.86 -5.93 -9.82
CA VAL A 76 3.29 -7.18 -10.34
C VAL A 76 2.18 -7.65 -9.43
N ASN A 77 1.04 -7.97 -10.03
CA ASN A 77 -0.07 -8.60 -9.36
C ASN A 77 0.23 -10.09 -9.21
N THR A 78 0.33 -10.57 -7.97
CA THR A 78 0.75 -11.94 -7.65
C THR A 78 -0.31 -12.99 -7.96
N VAL A 79 -1.58 -12.59 -8.13
CA VAL A 79 -2.69 -13.50 -8.43
C VAL A 79 -2.86 -13.67 -9.94
N SER A 80 -2.84 -12.56 -10.69
CA SER A 80 -3.11 -12.55 -12.13
C SER A 80 -1.86 -12.53 -13.01
N GLY A 81 -0.68 -12.24 -12.44
CA GLY A 81 0.57 -12.06 -13.19
C GLY A 81 0.63 -10.77 -14.02
N ARG A 82 -0.40 -9.90 -13.97
CA ARG A 82 -0.36 -8.59 -14.63
C ARG A 82 0.76 -7.74 -14.04
N TYR A 83 1.39 -6.94 -14.88
CA TYR A 83 2.44 -6.02 -14.45
C TYR A 83 2.08 -4.59 -14.82
N HIS A 84 2.56 -3.65 -14.01
CA HIS A 84 2.28 -2.24 -14.18
C HIS A 84 3.54 -1.43 -13.90
N GLY A 85 4.09 -0.80 -14.94
CA GLY A 85 5.23 0.09 -14.84
C GLY A 85 4.81 1.47 -14.34
N ARG A 86 5.50 1.99 -13.31
CA ARG A 86 5.30 3.34 -12.80
C ARG A 86 6.59 4.11 -12.81
N ASP A 87 6.60 5.23 -13.52
CA ASP A 87 7.58 6.27 -13.29
C ASP A 87 7.25 6.98 -11.97
N MET A 88 8.20 6.98 -11.04
CA MET A 88 8.10 7.58 -9.72
C MET A 88 9.24 8.59 -9.50
N PRO A 89 9.18 9.78 -10.10
CA PRO A 89 10.23 10.79 -10.00
C PRO A 89 10.53 11.19 -8.54
N LEU A 90 9.54 11.05 -7.65
CA LEU A 90 9.71 11.31 -6.21
C LEU A 90 10.82 10.49 -5.56
N LEU A 91 11.21 9.35 -6.14
CA LEU A 91 12.31 8.51 -5.64
C LEU A 91 13.68 9.20 -5.75
N CYS A 92 13.79 10.32 -6.47
CA CYS A 92 14.96 11.19 -6.36
C CYS A 92 15.10 11.78 -4.94
N LYS A 93 13.99 12.03 -4.23
CA LYS A 93 13.92 12.67 -2.89
C LYS A 93 13.68 11.69 -1.75
N TYR A 94 13.23 10.47 -2.04
CA TYR A 94 12.84 9.48 -1.03
C TYR A 94 13.54 8.13 -1.25
N TYR A 95 13.83 7.42 -0.15
CA TYR A 95 14.12 6.00 -0.15
C TYR A 95 12.83 5.22 0.12
N ILE A 96 12.67 4.07 -0.53
CA ILE A 96 11.65 3.09 -0.15
C ILE A 96 12.25 2.26 0.98
N ILE A 97 11.63 2.30 2.16
CA ILE A 97 12.14 1.61 3.36
C ILE A 97 11.33 0.36 3.71
N SER A 98 10.10 0.24 3.20
CA SER A 98 9.27 -0.95 3.38
C SER A 98 8.09 -0.92 2.42
N ILE A 99 7.46 -2.08 2.25
CA ILE A 99 6.20 -2.24 1.53
C ILE A 99 5.22 -2.90 2.50
N THR A 100 4.01 -2.37 2.58
CA THR A 100 2.96 -2.96 3.42
C THR A 100 2.35 -4.19 2.74
N ILE A 101 1.67 -5.03 3.52
CA ILE A 101 0.97 -6.22 3.01
C ILE A 101 -0.09 -5.92 1.93
N ASP A 102 -0.65 -4.71 1.96
CA ASP A 102 -1.66 -4.20 1.05
C ASP A 102 -1.04 -3.28 -0.02
N GLY A 103 0.28 -3.41 -0.24
CA GLY A 103 1.02 -2.86 -1.37
C GLY A 103 1.25 -1.34 -1.33
N LEU A 104 1.06 -0.69 -0.17
CA LEU A 104 1.46 0.69 0.03
C LEU A 104 2.98 0.78 0.22
N LEU A 105 3.58 1.82 -0.31
CA LEU A 105 5.02 2.07 -0.17
C LEU A 105 5.26 2.95 1.05
N VAL A 106 6.17 2.52 1.94
CA VAL A 106 6.65 3.35 3.03
C VAL A 106 7.97 3.98 2.60
N LEU A 107 7.98 5.30 2.62
CA LEU A 107 9.05 6.13 2.11
C LEU A 107 9.70 6.93 3.23
N MET A 108 10.99 7.22 3.07
CA MET A 108 11.77 8.08 3.97
C MET A 108 12.49 9.14 3.15
N ALA A 109 12.33 10.41 3.51
CA ALA A 109 13.02 11.50 2.83
C ALA A 109 14.54 11.33 2.94
N LYS A 110 15.26 11.53 1.84
CA LYS A 110 16.73 11.46 1.80
C LYS A 110 17.37 12.60 2.59
N ILE A 111 16.72 13.76 2.62
CA ILE A 111 17.22 14.96 3.31
C ILE A 111 16.71 14.94 4.76
N PRO A 112 17.58 15.29 5.75
CA PRO A 112 17.15 15.52 7.12
C PRO A 112 15.96 16.50 7.18
N PRO A 113 14.93 16.25 8.00
CA PRO A 113 14.92 15.32 9.14
C PRO A 113 14.44 13.87 8.84
N HIS A 114 14.52 13.40 7.58
CA HIS A 114 14.09 12.05 7.18
C HIS A 114 12.61 11.79 7.48
N ALA A 115 11.75 12.71 7.04
CA ALA A 115 10.30 12.57 7.17
C ALA A 115 9.82 11.27 6.52
N VAL A 116 8.90 10.59 7.20
CA VAL A 116 8.29 9.36 6.69
C VAL A 116 6.99 9.72 5.97
N CYS A 117 6.72 9.05 4.87
CA CYS A 117 5.41 9.08 4.25
C CYS A 117 4.99 7.70 3.74
N VAL A 118 3.68 7.53 3.59
CA VAL A 118 3.07 6.36 2.99
C VAL A 118 2.48 6.78 1.65
N LEU A 119 2.84 6.08 0.58
CA LEU A 119 2.40 6.34 -0.78
C LEU A 119 1.56 5.17 -1.29
N ASN A 120 0.42 5.50 -1.89
CA ASN A 120 -0.30 4.58 -2.76
C ASN A 120 0.27 4.68 -4.20
N PRO A 121 0.93 3.62 -4.71
CA PRO A 121 1.63 3.68 -6.01
C PRO A 121 0.69 3.79 -7.22
N PHE A 122 -0.60 3.49 -7.07
CA PHE A 122 -1.57 3.58 -8.17
C PHE A 122 -2.30 4.91 -8.19
N THR A 123 -2.65 5.45 -7.02
CA THR A 123 -3.45 6.67 -6.89
C THR A 123 -2.58 7.92 -6.75
N GLY A 124 -1.30 7.75 -6.39
CA GLY A 124 -0.38 8.84 -6.09
C GLY A 124 -0.67 9.53 -4.76
N HIS A 125 -1.69 9.10 -4.02
CA HIS A 125 -2.02 9.69 -2.73
C HIS A 125 -0.93 9.38 -1.70
N MET A 126 -0.51 10.40 -0.97
CA MET A 126 0.59 10.31 -0.02
C MET A 126 0.22 10.96 1.31
N VAL A 127 0.49 10.25 2.40
CA VAL A 127 0.28 10.75 3.77
C VAL A 127 1.64 10.91 4.45
N HIS A 128 1.90 12.12 4.94
CA HIS A 128 3.13 12.45 5.65
C HIS A 128 2.99 12.27 7.16
N PHE A 129 4.08 11.85 7.79
CA PHE A 129 4.18 11.68 9.24
C PHE A 129 5.23 12.66 9.77
N VAL A 130 4.85 13.42 10.80
CA VAL A 130 5.75 14.37 11.50
C VAL A 130 6.86 13.62 12.23
N ALA A 131 6.53 12.47 12.80
CA ALA A 131 7.48 11.61 13.49
C ALA A 131 8.59 11.12 12.54
N ARG A 132 9.82 11.19 13.04
CA ARG A 132 11.03 10.76 12.32
C ARG A 132 11.25 9.27 12.54
N MET A 133 11.87 8.60 11.56
CA MET A 133 12.15 7.18 11.64
C MET A 133 13.58 6.84 11.23
N ARG A 134 14.08 5.71 11.74
CA ARG A 134 15.41 5.17 11.43
C ARG A 134 15.37 4.17 10.27
N PRO A 135 16.49 3.96 9.54
CA PRO A 135 16.53 3.22 8.28
C PRO A 135 16.39 1.68 8.36
N ASN A 136 16.11 1.06 9.51
CA ASN A 136 16.13 -0.41 9.66
C ASN A 136 14.73 -1.03 9.80
N VAL A 137 13.78 -0.58 8.99
CA VAL A 137 12.41 -1.13 8.96
C VAL A 137 12.41 -2.47 8.21
N LEU A 138 11.93 -3.53 8.86
CA LEU A 138 11.78 -4.85 8.27
C LEU A 138 10.38 -5.08 7.71
N ALA A 139 9.35 -4.56 8.39
CA ALA A 139 7.97 -4.70 7.98
C ALA A 139 7.15 -3.48 8.37
N ALA A 140 6.09 -3.20 7.61
CA ALA A 140 5.20 -2.09 7.85
C ALA A 140 3.73 -2.48 7.64
N ALA A 141 2.83 -1.80 8.36
CA ALA A 141 1.39 -1.90 8.18
C ALA A 141 0.74 -0.53 8.42
N VAL A 142 -0.41 -0.28 7.78
CA VAL A 142 -1.15 0.98 7.88
C VAL A 142 -2.59 0.68 8.29
N SER A 143 -3.10 1.38 9.30
CA SER A 143 -4.49 1.18 9.74
C SER A 143 -5.48 1.78 8.75
N ASP A 144 -6.71 1.25 8.74
CA ASP A 144 -7.83 1.85 8.00
C ASP A 144 -8.53 2.97 8.77
N SER A 145 -7.90 3.50 9.82
CA SER A 145 -8.46 4.61 10.60
C SER A 145 -8.29 5.93 9.85
N SER A 146 -9.13 6.90 10.19
CA SER A 146 -8.94 8.30 9.80
C SER A 146 -8.64 9.13 11.07
N PRO A 147 -7.42 9.69 11.23
CA PRO A 147 -6.26 9.55 10.34
C PRO A 147 -5.61 8.14 10.42
N PRO A 148 -4.87 7.73 9.38
CA PRO A 148 -4.22 6.42 9.35
C PRO A 148 -3.02 6.38 10.30
N ARG A 149 -2.82 5.25 10.96
CA ARG A 149 -1.65 4.98 11.81
C ARG A 149 -0.69 4.08 11.08
N LEU A 150 0.58 4.46 11.09
CA LEU A 150 1.67 3.66 10.55
C LEU A 150 2.27 2.83 11.69
N VAL A 151 2.39 1.53 11.44
CA VAL A 151 3.05 0.55 12.31
C VAL A 151 4.28 0.04 11.60
N LEU A 152 5.43 0.10 12.27
CA LEU A 152 6.72 -0.30 11.73
C LEU A 152 7.37 -1.31 12.68
N TYR A 153 7.92 -2.38 12.12
CA TYR A 153 8.76 -3.32 12.85
C TYR A 153 10.22 -3.10 12.45
N CYS A 154 11.09 -2.83 13.42
CA CYS A 154 12.51 -2.58 13.18
C CYS A 154 13.36 -3.77 13.61
N HIS A 155 14.27 -4.20 12.72
CA HIS A 155 15.09 -5.38 12.93
C HIS A 155 16.09 -5.20 14.08
N ASP A 156 16.77 -4.05 14.12
CA ASP A 156 17.83 -3.71 15.06
C ASP A 156 17.34 -3.66 16.52
N THR A 157 16.19 -3.03 16.73
CA THR A 157 15.61 -2.83 18.06
C THR A 157 14.66 -3.95 18.47
N ARG A 158 14.21 -4.78 17.51
CA ARG A 158 13.18 -5.82 17.69
C ARG A 158 11.91 -5.28 18.36
N LYS A 159 11.54 -4.05 18.01
CA LYS A 159 10.37 -3.33 18.54
C LYS A 159 9.40 -2.94 17.44
N LEU A 160 8.12 -2.86 17.83
CA LEU A 160 7.07 -2.26 17.03
C LEU A 160 6.96 -0.76 17.36
N TYR A 161 6.90 0.07 16.34
CA TYR A 161 6.75 1.51 16.42
C TYR A 161 5.41 1.91 15.82
N MET A 162 4.63 2.75 16.50
CA MET A 162 3.32 3.19 16.02
C MET A 162 3.15 4.69 16.17
N GLY A 163 2.57 5.34 15.15
CA GLY A 163 2.32 6.78 15.14
C GLY A 163 1.27 7.17 14.09
N GLY A 164 0.55 8.26 14.35
CA GLY A 164 -0.30 8.92 13.36
C GLY A 164 0.42 10.07 12.65
N PRO A 165 -0.22 10.73 11.67
CA PRO A 165 0.42 11.77 10.85
C PRO A 165 0.95 12.93 11.70
N ASN A 166 0.18 13.31 12.73
CA ASN A 166 0.48 14.43 13.62
C ASN A 166 1.24 14.01 14.89
N SER A 167 1.64 12.74 15.02
CA SER A 167 2.43 12.29 16.17
C SER A 167 3.84 12.87 16.08
N VAL A 168 4.31 13.48 17.18
CA VAL A 168 5.68 14.03 17.26
C VAL A 168 6.76 12.94 17.32
N SER A 169 6.40 11.73 17.74
CA SER A 169 7.26 10.56 17.80
C SER A 169 6.46 9.27 17.64
N PHE A 170 7.14 8.18 17.27
CA PHE A 170 6.56 6.84 17.26
C PHE A 170 6.67 6.21 18.66
N ILE A 171 5.57 5.63 19.15
CA ILE A 171 5.53 4.89 20.42
C ILE A 171 6.03 3.46 20.19
N SER A 172 7.01 3.02 20.98
CA SER A 172 7.64 1.70 20.82
C SER A 172 7.13 0.63 21.79
N TRP A 173 6.94 -0.60 21.32
CA TRP A 173 6.50 -1.75 22.09
C TRP A 173 7.42 -2.96 21.84
N ILE A 174 7.66 -3.79 22.86
CA ILE A 174 8.38 -5.07 22.70
C ILE A 174 7.38 -6.12 22.21
N LEU A 175 7.73 -6.88 21.17
CA LEU A 175 6.86 -7.91 20.57
C LEU A 175 6.27 -8.91 21.60
N ARG A 176 7.05 -9.28 22.63
CA ARG A 176 6.59 -10.18 23.72
C ARG A 176 5.40 -9.64 24.52
N LYS A 177 5.19 -8.31 24.57
CA LYS A 177 4.04 -7.67 25.24
C LYS A 177 2.84 -7.45 24.31
N VAL A 178 3.00 -7.64 22.99
CA VAL A 178 1.91 -7.45 22.01
C VAL A 178 1.12 -8.73 21.79
N VAL A 179 1.80 -9.88 21.72
CA VAL A 179 1.26 -11.15 22.25
C VAL A 179 0.90 -10.87 23.72
N SER A 180 -0.11 -11.39 24.40
CA SER A 180 -0.67 -10.85 25.68
C SER A 180 -1.62 -9.66 25.53
N SER A 181 -1.44 -8.78 24.53
CA SER A 181 -2.46 -7.80 24.10
C SER A 181 -3.13 -8.23 22.78
N TRP A 182 -3.46 -9.52 22.70
CA TRP A 182 -3.96 -10.24 21.51
C TRP A 182 -5.15 -9.57 20.80
N ASN A 183 -5.94 -8.75 21.50
CA ASN A 183 -7.14 -8.11 20.95
C ASN A 183 -6.89 -6.97 19.94
N LEU A 184 -5.69 -6.39 19.89
CA LEU A 184 -5.37 -5.27 18.99
C LEU A 184 -4.81 -5.72 17.64
N LEU A 185 -4.03 -6.80 17.61
CA LEU A 185 -3.53 -7.39 16.37
C LEU A 185 -4.61 -8.21 15.66
N GLU A 186 -5.41 -9.00 16.38
CA GLU A 186 -6.48 -9.77 15.71
C GLU A 186 -7.47 -8.87 14.97
N LYS A 187 -7.84 -7.70 15.50
CA LYS A 187 -8.70 -6.74 14.76
C LYS A 187 -8.02 -6.10 13.54
N PHE A 188 -6.69 -6.01 13.54
CA PHE A 188 -5.93 -5.47 12.42
C PHE A 188 -5.75 -6.48 11.28
N TRP A 189 -5.71 -7.78 11.63
CA TRP A 189 -5.46 -8.88 10.69
C TRP A 189 -6.72 -9.67 10.30
N SER A 190 -7.79 -9.66 11.11
CA SER A 190 -9.05 -10.34 10.81
C SER A 190 -9.91 -9.65 9.75
N SER A 191 -9.63 -8.38 9.40
CA SER A 191 -10.29 -7.71 8.27
C SER A 191 -9.60 -7.94 6.92
N SER A 192 -8.50 -8.70 6.91
CA SER A 192 -7.82 -9.15 5.70
C SER A 192 -8.03 -10.67 5.59
N SER A 193 -8.45 -11.16 4.43
CA SER A 193 -8.92 -12.53 4.17
C SER A 193 -7.86 -13.65 4.34
N LEU A 194 -6.82 -13.45 5.14
CA LEU A 194 -5.63 -14.30 5.25
C LEU A 194 -5.20 -14.57 6.71
N GLY A 195 -6.18 -14.72 7.62
CA GLY A 195 -5.95 -15.15 9.01
C GLY A 195 -5.30 -16.54 9.19
N ILE A 196 -5.03 -17.26 8.10
CA ILE A 196 -4.41 -18.60 8.11
C ILE A 196 -2.89 -18.53 7.90
N MET A 197 -2.34 -17.41 7.40
CA MET A 197 -0.94 -17.33 6.95
C MET A 197 0.09 -16.94 8.03
N TRP A 198 -0.30 -16.92 9.31
CA TRP A 198 0.61 -16.60 10.43
C TRP A 198 0.89 -17.77 11.39
N ARG A 199 0.13 -18.88 11.30
CA ARG A 199 0.34 -20.05 12.17
C ARG A 199 1.52 -20.94 11.76
N SER A 200 2.15 -20.66 10.63
CA SER A 200 3.28 -21.41 10.12
C SER A 200 4.50 -20.50 10.12
N SER A 201 5.58 -20.95 10.75
CA SER A 201 6.92 -20.32 10.79
C SER A 201 7.57 -20.13 9.40
N ARG A 202 6.80 -20.14 8.31
CA ARG A 202 7.21 -20.05 6.90
C ARG A 202 7.42 -18.63 6.38
N TRP A 203 7.17 -17.57 7.14
CA TRP A 203 7.50 -16.21 6.70
C TRP A 203 9.02 -15.99 6.52
N MET A 204 9.86 -16.73 7.26
CA MET A 204 11.31 -16.75 7.00
C MET A 204 11.64 -17.45 5.67
N ALA A 205 10.87 -18.47 5.28
CA ALA A 205 11.15 -19.25 4.07
C ALA A 205 10.78 -18.51 2.77
N TRP A 206 9.78 -17.62 2.78
CA TRP A 206 9.37 -16.88 1.56
C TRP A 206 10.38 -15.82 1.15
N VAL A 207 11.11 -15.24 2.11
CA VAL A 207 12.21 -14.29 1.84
C VAL A 207 13.45 -15.05 1.34
N GLU A 208 13.69 -16.28 1.79
CA GLU A 208 14.81 -17.11 1.34
C GLU A 208 14.58 -17.74 -0.05
N THR A 209 13.35 -18.08 -0.44
CA THR A 209 13.09 -18.71 -1.74
C THR A 209 13.13 -17.77 -2.94
N CYS A 210 13.15 -16.45 -2.74
CA CYS A 210 13.24 -15.48 -3.85
C CYS A 210 14.67 -14.96 -4.09
N TRP A 211 15.68 -15.47 -3.36
CA TRP A 211 17.09 -15.09 -3.51
C TRP A 211 18.01 -16.25 -3.94
N CYS A 212 17.44 -17.42 -4.26
CA CYS A 212 18.19 -18.56 -4.80
C CYS A 212 17.44 -19.17 -5.99
N ALA A 213 17.51 -18.49 -7.13
CA ALA A 213 17.36 -19.06 -8.47
C ALA A 213 18.08 -18.16 -9.48
#